data_AF-A0A4V1FXZ9-F1
#
_entry.id   AF-A0A4V1FXZ9-F1
#
_cell.length_a   1.000
_cell.length_b   1.000
_cell.length_c   1.000
_cell.angle_alpha   90.00
_cell.angle_beta   90.00
_cell.angle_gamma   90.00
#
_symmetry.space_group_name_H-M   'P 1'
#
loop_
_entity.id
_entity.type
_entity.pdbx_description
1 polymer ?
#
loop_
_entity_poly.entity_id
_entity_poly.type
_entity_poly.pdbx_seq_one_letter_code
_entity_poly.pdbx_strand_id
1 'polypeptide(L)' 'MELSPEEYGAYWRASSRVSAGLLVIFFGLRLTSPLRSHPEIGASALGVVLLVMLVLAGTFVAMLGVARVVRTAVDAET' A
#
# COMPACT_ATOMS: atom_id res chain seq x y z
N MET A 1 21.61 -5.91 16.75
CA MET A 1 20.53 -6.66 17.41
C MET A 1 20.33 -7.95 16.62
N GLU A 2 20.49 -9.10 17.27
CA GLU A 2 20.00 -10.35 16.71
C GLU A 2 18.49 -10.38 16.95
N LEU A 3 17.71 -10.46 15.87
CA LEU A 3 16.25 -10.53 15.95
C LEU A 3 15.83 -11.93 16.39
N SER A 4 14.94 -12.01 17.38
CA SER A 4 14.26 -13.25 17.73
C SER A 4 13.40 -13.75 16.55
N PRO A 5 13.11 -15.06 16.48
CA PRO A 5 12.24 -15.62 15.44
C PRO A 5 10.85 -14.95 15.40
N GLU A 6 10.34 -14.53 16.55
CA GLU A 6 9.04 -13.88 16.68
C GLU A 6 9.03 -12.48 16.07
N GLU A 7 10.07 -11.67 16.35
CA GLU A 7 10.26 -10.34 15.76
C GLU A 7 10.45 -10.44 14.25
N TYR A 8 11.24 -11.40 13.78
CA TYR A 8 11.40 -11.66 12.35
C TYR A 8 10.06 -11.97 11.67
N GLY A 9 9.25 -12.82 12.30
CA GLY A 9 7.89 -13.11 11.83
C GLY A 9 6.97 -11.89 11.84
N ALA A 10 7.13 -10.98 12.81
CA ALA A 10 6.38 -9.73 12.87
C ALA A 10 6.75 -8.78 11.72
N TYR A 11 8.04 -8.62 11.44
CA TYR A 11 8.53 -7.85 10.29
C TYR A 11 8.02 -8.43 8.97
N TRP A 12 8.06 -9.76 8.80
CA TRP A 12 7.54 -10.41 7.59
C TRP A 12 6.06 -10.08 7.35
N ARG A 13 5.21 -10.20 8.38
CA ARG A 13 3.78 -9.86 8.28
C ARG A 13 3.53 -8.39 8.01
N ALA A 14 4.44 -7.51 8.45
CA ALA A 14 4.37 -6.09 8.19
C ALA A 14 4.78 -5.78 6.74
N SER A 15 5.86 -6.38 6.24
CA SER A 15 6.32 -6.29 4.85
C SER A 15 5.25 -6.75 3.87
N SER A 16 4.52 -7.84 4.16
CA SER A 16 3.41 -8.28 3.31
C SER A 16 2.32 -7.21 3.15
N ARG A 17 2.07 -6.38 4.18
CA ARG A 17 1.10 -5.28 4.09
C ARG A 17 1.64 -4.11 3.28
N VAL A 18 2.92 -3.78 3.45
CA VAL A 18 3.58 -2.79 2.59
C VAL A 18 3.47 -3.21 1.13
N SER A 19 3.84 -4.46 0.82
CA SER A 19 3.72 -5.02 -0.52
C SER A 19 2.28 -5.01 -1.04
N ALA A 20 1.30 -5.40 -0.22
CA ALA A 20 -0.11 -5.35 -0.60
C ALA A 20 -0.55 -3.92 -0.98
N GLY A 21 -0.18 -2.91 -0.19
CA GLY A 21 -0.46 -1.51 -0.50
C GLY A 21 0.16 -1.05 -1.82
N LEU A 22 1.42 -1.40 -2.06
CA LEU A 22 2.11 -1.09 -3.31
C LEU A 22 1.47 -1.80 -4.51
N LEU A 23 1.04 -3.05 -4.36
CA LEU A 23 0.34 -3.79 -5.41
C LEU A 23 -1.01 -3.15 -5.75
N VAL A 24 -1.76 -2.66 -4.75
CA VAL A 24 -3.00 -1.91 -4.99
C VAL A 24 -2.73 -0.68 -5.86
N ILE A 25 -1.67 0.07 -5.56
CA ILE A 25 -1.27 1.25 -6.36
C ILE A 25 -0.88 0.82 -7.78
N PHE A 26 -0.01 -0.17 -7.90
CA PHE A 26 0.49 -0.67 -9.19
C PHE A 26 -0.63 -1.16 -10.10
N PHE A 27 -1.51 -2.03 -9.57
CA PHE A 27 -2.65 -2.52 -10.34
C PHE A 27 -3.71 -1.44 -10.55
N GLY A 28 -3.89 -0.50 -9.62
CA GLY A 28 -4.80 0.63 -9.78
C GLY A 28 -4.41 1.54 -10.94
N LEU A 29 -3.11 1.79 -11.14
CA LEU A 29 -2.60 2.54 -12.30
C LEU A 29 -2.98 1.88 -13.64
N ARG A 30 -2.88 0.54 -13.70
CA ARG A 30 -3.20 -0.25 -14.90
C ARG A 30 -4.71 -0.37 -15.12
N LEU A 31 -5.46 -0.69 -14.06
CA LEU A 31 -6.91 -0.85 -14.07
C LEU A 31 -7.63 0.41 -14.53
N THR A 32 -7.17 1.58 -14.08
CA THR A 32 -7.79 2.87 -14.42
C THR A 32 -7.30 3.43 -15.75
N SER A 33 -6.28 2.84 -16.37
CA SER A 33 -5.67 3.36 -17.60
C SER A 33 -6.68 3.55 -18.74
N PRO A 34 -7.57 2.59 -19.06
CA PRO A 34 -8.51 2.74 -20.18
C PRO A 34 -9.50 3.88 -19.97
N LEU A 35 -9.93 4.09 -18.72
CA LEU A 35 -10.83 5.20 -18.36
C LEU A 35 -10.11 6.53 -18.49
N ARG A 36 -8.88 6.66 -17.96
CA ARG A 36 -8.10 7.91 -18.01
C ARG A 36 -7.75 8.33 -19.44
N SER A 37 -7.52 7.39 -20.34
CA SER A 37 -7.25 7.65 -21.77
C SER A 37 -8.51 7.77 -22.63
N HIS A 38 -9.71 7.72 -22.03
CA HIS A 38 -10.96 7.77 -22.77
C HIS A 38 -11.22 9.20 -23.29
N PRO A 39 -11.72 9.38 -24.53
CA PRO A 39 -11.99 10.71 -25.10
C PRO A 39 -13.12 11.47 -24.38
N GLU A 40 -14.12 10.75 -23.88
CA GLU A 40 -15.20 11.33 -23.06
C GLU A 40 -14.69 11.82 -21.71
N ILE A 41 -14.92 13.11 -21.43
CA ILE A 41 -14.43 13.79 -20.20
C ILE A 41 -14.96 13.11 -18.94
N GLY A 42 -16.23 12.69 -18.93
CA GLY A 42 -16.83 12.02 -17.77
C GLY A 42 -16.12 10.69 -17.43
N ALA A 43 -15.78 9.90 -18.45
CA ALA A 43 -15.06 8.65 -18.27
C ALA A 43 -13.61 8.89 -17.82
N SER A 44 -12.93 9.89 -18.40
CA SER A 44 -11.58 10.27 -17.99
C SER A 44 -11.52 10.75 -16.54
N ALA A 45 -12.44 11.65 -16.16
CA ALA A 45 -12.56 12.15 -14.79
C ALA A 45 -12.82 11.01 -13.79
N LEU A 46 -13.73 10.09 -14.11
CA LEU A 46 -13.98 8.90 -13.28
C LEU A 46 -12.71 8.05 -13.13
N GLY A 47 -11.97 7.84 -14.22
CA GLY A 47 -10.71 7.11 -14.19
C GLY A 47 -9.66 7.76 -13.26
N VAL A 48 -9.57 9.09 -13.25
CA VAL A 48 -8.69 9.84 -12.36
C VAL A 48 -9.13 9.73 -10.90
N VAL A 49 -10.42 9.91 -10.62
CA VAL A 49 -10.97 9.80 -9.26
C VAL A 49 -10.74 8.41 -8.70
N LEU A 50 -11.04 7.36 -9.48
CA LEU A 50 -10.80 5.98 -9.08
C LEU A 50 -9.32 5.72 -8.79
N LEU A 51 -8.41 6.27 -9.62
CA LEU A 51 -6.98 6.14 -9.38
C LEU A 51 -6.56 6.80 -8.06
N VAL A 52 -7.02 8.02 -7.80
CA VAL A 52 -6.74 8.73 -6.53
C VAL A 52 -7.23 7.90 -5.33
N MET A 53 -8.44 7.37 -5.40
CA MET A 53 -8.98 6.53 -4.32
C MET A 53 -8.16 5.26 -4.10
N LEU A 54 -7.71 4.59 -5.18
CA LEU A 54 -6.84 3.42 -5.09
C LEU A 54 -5.46 3.76 -4.54
N VAL A 55 -4.89 4.92 -4.90
CA VAL A 55 -3.63 5.42 -4.34
C VAL A 55 -3.76 5.67 -2.85
N LEU A 56 -4.83 6.33 -2.41
CA LEU A 56 -5.10 6.56 -1.00
C LEU A 56 -5.28 5.24 -0.23
N ALA A 57 -6.07 4.31 -0.77
CA ALA A 57 -6.27 3.00 -0.16
C ALA A 57 -4.97 2.19 -0.06
N GLY A 58 -4.19 2.13 -1.14
CA GLY A 58 -2.90 1.45 -1.17
C GLY A 58 -1.88 2.08 -0.21
N THR A 59 -1.82 3.41 -0.15
CA THR A 59 -0.95 4.15 0.78
C THR A 59 -1.35 3.86 2.23
N PHE A 60 -2.64 3.88 2.54
CA PHE A 60 -3.14 3.55 3.88
C PHE A 60 -2.74 2.13 4.30
N VAL A 61 -2.94 1.14 3.43
CA VAL A 61 -2.54 -0.25 3.70
C VAL A 61 -1.03 -0.37 3.89
N ALA A 62 -0.23 0.32 3.07
CA ALA A 62 1.22 0.32 3.22
C ALA A 62 1.65 0.96 4.55
N MET A 63 1.04 2.07 4.94
CA MET A 63 1.31 2.75 6.21
C MET A 63 0.93 1.90 7.43
N LEU A 64 -0.09 1.04 7.36
CA LEU A 64 -0.36 0.05 8.41
C LEU A 64 0.75 -1.00 8.54
N GLY A 65 1.44 -1.32 7.44
CA GLY A 65 2.66 -2.13 7.46
C GLY A 65 3.79 -1.39 8.16
N VAL A 66 4.10 -0.17 7.71
CA VAL A 66 5.14 0.69 8.29
C VAL A 66 4.94 0.92 9.79
N ALA A 67 3.72 1.27 10.21
CA ALA A 67 3.40 1.50 11.62
C ALA A 67 3.67 0.26 12.48
N ARG A 68 3.43 -0.95 11.95
CA ARG A 68 3.77 -2.19 12.66
C ARG A 68 5.26 -2.42 12.75
N VAL A 69 6.02 -2.15 11.68
CA VAL A 69 7.49 -2.23 11.70
C VAL A 69 8.06 -1.31 12.77
N VAL A 70 7.58 -0.05 12.83
CA VAL A 70 8.02 0.94 13.82
C VAL A 70 7.68 0.46 15.23
N ARG A 71 6.47 -0.06 15.46
CA ARG A 71 6.08 -0.57 16.77
C ARG A 71 6.97 -1.74 17.19
N THR A 72 7.20 -2.71 16.31
CA THR A 72 8.10 -3.85 16.60
C THR A 72 9.53 -3.39 16.89
N ALA A 73 10.04 -2.38 16.18
CA ALA A 73 11.38 -1.84 16.45
C ALA A 73 11.46 -1.18 17.83
N VAL A 74 10.46 -0.36 18.18
CA VAL A 74 10.42 0.31 19.50
C VAL A 74 10.24 -0.72 20.62
N ASP A 75 9.35 -1.69 20.44
CA ASP A 75 9.11 -2.77 21.40
C ASP A 75 10.38 -3.62 21.62
N ALA A 76 11.28 -3.73 20.63
CA ALA A 76 12.55 -4.46 20.74
C ALA A 76 13.68 -3.66 21.43
N GLU A 77 13.58 -2.33 21.46
CA GLU A 77 14.55 -1.44 22.11
C GLU A 77 14.28 -1.26 23.62
N THR A 78 13.05 -1.54 24.07
CA THR A 78 12.59 -1.28 25.45
C THR A 78 12.71 -2.52 26.33
#